data_AF-A0A957WD76-F1
#
_entry.id   AF-A0A957WD76-F1
#
_cell.length_a   1.000
_cell.length_b   1.000
_cell.length_c   1.000
_cell.angle_alpha   90.00
_cell.angle_beta   90.00
_cell.angle_gamma   90.00
#
_symmetry.space_group_name_H-M   'P 1'
#
loop_
_entity.id
_entity.type
_entity.pdbx_description
1 polymer ?
#
loop_
_entity_poly.entity_id
_entity_poly.type
_entity_poly.pdbx_seq_one_letter_code
_entity_poly.pdbx_strand_id
1 'polypeptide(L)'
;MTLLSLLLLVNAVLHGVIVGRFGIKGNVPPAVFGLLYAVLALAVFRGWTYGALATLVVTTVGLVGLALNFRKLQHDTAVEKIIFVVGAAILAWAAYLFLAQ
;
A
#
# COMPACT_ATOMS: atom_id res chain seq x y z
N MET A 1 -10.31 10.99 -6.84
CA MET A 1 -10.51 9.84 -5.90
C MET A 1 -10.34 8.48 -6.58
N THR A 2 -10.92 8.25 -7.76
CA THR A 2 -10.83 6.96 -8.48
C THR A 2 -9.39 6.47 -8.72
N LEU A 3 -8.49 7.33 -9.21
CA LEU A 3 -7.09 6.94 -9.45
C LEU A 3 -6.38 6.51 -8.15
N LEU A 4 -6.59 7.22 -7.04
CA LEU A 4 -5.99 6.86 -5.76
C LEU A 4 -6.48 5.49 -5.28
N SER A 5 -7.79 5.24 -5.41
CA SER A 5 -8.39 3.96 -5.08
C SER A 5 -7.83 2.82 -5.93
N LEU A 6 -7.67 3.02 -7.24
CA LEU A 6 -7.07 2.02 -8.13
C LEU A 6 -5.62 1.72 -7.74
N LEU A 7 -4.81 2.74 -7.45
CA LEU A 7 -3.43 2.56 -7.01
C LEU A 7 -3.36 1.77 -5.69
N LEU A 8 -4.21 2.10 -4.72
CA LEU A 8 -4.34 1.37 -3.46
C LEU A 8 -4.74 -0.08 -3.67
N LEU A 9 -5.70 -0.34 -4.57
CA LEU A 9 -6.14 -1.69 -4.90
C LEU A 9 -5.02 -2.50 -5.57
N VAL A 10 -4.29 -1.91 -6.52
CA VAL A 10 -3.11 -2.54 -7.13
C VAL A 10 -2.07 -2.87 -6.07
N ASN A 11 -1.80 -1.96 -5.14
CA ASN A 11 -0.85 -2.19 -4.06
C ASN A 11 -1.30 -3.33 -3.13
N ALA A 12 -2.59 -3.40 -2.81
CA ALA A 12 -3.17 -4.51 -2.05
C ALA A 12 -2.97 -5.86 -2.75
N VAL A 13 -3.19 -5.91 -4.07
CA VAL A 13 -2.96 -7.12 -4.89
C VAL A 13 -1.49 -7.53 -4.87
N LEU A 14 -0.55 -6.59 -5.03
CA LEU A 14 0.89 -6.89 -4.98
C LEU A 14 1.31 -7.50 -3.64
N HIS A 15 0.78 -6.98 -2.53
CA HIS A 15 1.00 -7.56 -1.20
C HIS A 15 0.36 -8.96 -1.09
N GLY A 16 -0.83 -9.14 -1.65
CA GLY A 16 -1.49 -10.45 -1.78
C GLY A 16 -0.67 -11.46 -2.58
N VAL A 17 0.02 -11.04 -3.64
CA VAL A 17 0.92 -11.90 -4.43
C VAL A 17 2.09 -12.39 -3.57
N ILE A 18 2.68 -11.54 -2.72
CA ILE A 18 3.74 -11.96 -1.78
C ILE A 18 3.20 -13.04 -0.84
N VAL A 19 2.05 -12.80 -0.20
CA VAL A 19 1.46 -13.76 0.75
C VAL A 19 1.03 -15.06 0.05
N GLY A 20 0.48 -14.98 -1.15
CA GLY A 20 0.07 -16.14 -1.94
C GLY A 20 1.25 -17.00 -2.39
N ARG A 21 2.40 -16.39 -2.69
CA ARG A 21 3.61 -17.11 -3.13
C ARG A 21 4.44 -17.66 -1.96
N PHE A 22 4.63 -16.88 -0.91
CA PHE A 22 5.57 -17.20 0.18
C PHE A 22 4.86 -17.63 1.47
N GLY A 23 3.53 -17.67 1.48
CA GLY A 23 2.72 -18.01 2.64
C GLY A 23 2.69 -16.89 3.69
N ILE A 24 1.72 -16.97 4.60
CA ILE A 24 1.51 -15.94 5.63
C ILE A 24 2.52 -16.04 6.79
N LYS A 25 3.04 -17.25 7.07
CA LYS A 25 4.04 -17.49 8.11
C LYS A 25 5.36 -16.85 7.67
N GLY A 26 5.76 -15.77 8.35
CA GLY A 26 6.93 -14.97 7.97
C GLY A 26 6.61 -13.74 7.11
N ASN A 27 5.38 -13.61 6.58
CA ASN A 27 4.93 -12.48 5.77
C ASN A 27 3.65 -11.83 6.33
N VAL A 28 3.51 -11.83 7.66
CA VAL A 28 2.41 -11.14 8.35
C VAL A 28 2.37 -9.65 8.02
N PRO A 29 3.49 -8.90 8.00
CA PRO A 29 3.43 -7.47 7.66
C PRO A 29 2.89 -7.22 6.24
N PRO A 30 3.37 -7.91 5.18
CA PRO A 30 2.75 -7.81 3.86
C PRO A 30 1.24 -8.12 3.86
N ALA A 31 0.79 -9.14 4.61
CA ALA A 31 -0.62 -9.49 4.70
C ALA A 31 -1.47 -8.36 5.33
N VAL A 32 -0.99 -7.79 6.44
CA VAL A 32 -1.65 -6.69 7.14
C VAL A 32 -1.73 -5.46 6.24
N PHE A 33 -0.62 -5.06 5.61
CA PHE A 33 -0.62 -3.91 4.70
C PHE A 33 -1.49 -4.14 3.46
N GLY A 34 -1.48 -5.34 2.89
CA GLY A 34 -2.37 -5.70 1.79
C GLY A 34 -3.84 -5.49 2.14
N LEU A 35 -4.25 -5.94 3.32
CA LEU A 35 -5.62 -5.72 3.81
C LEU A 35 -5.92 -4.23 4.05
N LEU A 36 -5.00 -3.50 4.68
CA LEU A 36 -5.16 -2.06 4.92
C LEU A 36 -5.33 -1.28 3.61
N TYR A 37 -4.54 -1.60 2.59
CA TYR A 37 -4.65 -0.96 1.28
C TYR A 37 -5.97 -1.32 0.58
N ALA A 38 -6.47 -2.55 0.72
CA ALA A 38 -7.77 -2.93 0.16
C ALA A 38 -8.93 -2.17 0.84
N VAL A 39 -8.90 -2.05 2.16
CA VAL A 39 -9.89 -1.27 2.92
C VAL A 39 -9.83 0.21 2.55
N LEU A 40 -8.62 0.78 2.45
CA LEU A 40 -8.43 2.16 2.02
C LEU A 40 -8.90 2.40 0.59
N ALA A 41 -8.66 1.46 -0.33
CA ALA A 41 -9.14 1.56 -1.70
C ALA A 41 -10.66 1.74 -1.75
N LEU A 42 -11.40 0.95 -0.95
CA LEU A 42 -12.86 1.07 -0.84
C LEU A 42 -13.29 2.37 -0.16
N ALA A 43 -12.61 2.77 0.92
CA ALA A 43 -12.94 3.99 1.65
C ALA A 43 -12.73 5.25 0.78
N VAL A 44 -11.61 5.32 0.06
CA VAL A 44 -11.30 6.40 -0.88
C VAL A 44 -12.28 6.40 -2.06
N PHE A 45 -12.64 5.23 -2.59
CA PHE A 45 -13.63 5.13 -3.67
C PHE A 45 -15.01 5.66 -3.24
N ARG A 46 -15.41 5.38 -2.01
CA ARG A 46 -16.66 5.89 -1.42
C ARG A 46 -16.61 7.37 -1.02
N GLY A 47 -15.48 8.05 -1.25
CA GLY A 47 -15.34 9.48 -0.96
C GLY A 47 -15.23 9.80 0.54
N TRP A 48 -14.69 8.88 1.35
CA TRP A 48 -14.49 9.14 2.78
C TRP A 48 -13.59 10.37 3.00
N THR A 49 -14.05 11.30 3.84
CA THR A 49 -13.42 12.62 4.08
C THR A 49 -11.95 12.52 4.47
N TYR A 50 -11.58 11.52 5.27
CA TYR A 50 -10.19 11.33 5.73
C TYR A 50 -9.37 10.37 4.86
N GLY A 51 -9.91 9.94 3.70
CA GLY A 51 -9.29 8.92 2.86
C GLY A 51 -7.88 9.27 2.37
N ALA A 52 -7.66 10.52 1.95
CA ALA A 52 -6.33 10.98 1.50
C ALA A 52 -5.31 11.03 2.64
N LEU A 53 -5.69 11.58 3.80
CA LEU A 53 -4.82 11.64 4.98
C LEU A 53 -4.48 10.24 5.51
N ALA A 54 -5.47 9.36 5.63
CA ALA A 54 -5.27 7.99 6.06
C ALA A 54 -4.35 7.24 5.09
N THR A 55 -4.51 7.48 3.78
CA THR A 55 -3.63 6.92 2.75
C THR A 55 -2.18 7.39 2.92
N LEU A 56 -1.95 8.69 3.18
CA LEU A 56 -0.60 9.21 3.43
C LEU A 56 0.06 8.54 4.64
N VAL A 57 -0.65 8.47 5.77
CA VAL A 57 -0.13 7.87 6.99
C VAL A 57 0.20 6.39 6.79
N VAL A 58 -0.78 5.61 6.30
CA VAL A 58 -0.62 4.16 6.13
C VAL A 58 0.46 3.83 5.09
N THR A 59 0.50 4.56 3.97
CA THR A 59 1.50 4.30 2.91
C THR A 59 2.90 4.69 3.37
N THR A 60 3.05 5.79 4.11
CA THR A 60 4.36 6.20 4.67
C THR A 60 4.86 5.16 5.66
N VAL A 61 4.02 4.75 6.62
CA VAL A 61 4.38 3.72 7.60
C VAL A 61 4.67 2.38 6.90
N GLY A 62 3.88 2.02 5.89
CA GLY A 62 4.08 0.82 5.08
C GLY A 62 5.42 0.83 4.37
N LEU A 63 5.76 1.89 3.64
CA LEU A 63 7.03 2.00 2.92
C LEU A 63 8.24 2.02 3.86
N VAL A 64 8.18 2.76 4.97
CA VAL A 64 9.26 2.79 5.96
C VAL A 64 9.41 1.43 6.64
N GLY A 65 8.30 0.84 7.07
CA GLY A 65 8.30 -0.47 7.72
C GLY A 65 8.84 -1.57 6.81
N LEU A 66 8.50 -1.49 5.52
CA LEU A 66 9.05 -2.35 4.49
C LEU A 66 10.56 -2.10 4.38
N ALA A 67 10.99 -0.85 4.11
CA ALA A 67 12.39 -0.43 3.97
C ALA A 67 13.30 -0.94 5.10
N LEU A 68 12.81 -0.93 6.35
CA LEU A 68 13.56 -1.37 7.52
C LEU A 68 13.60 -2.89 7.74
N ASN A 69 12.56 -3.62 7.33
CA ASN A 69 12.42 -5.05 7.63
C ASN A 69 12.64 -5.99 6.43
N PHE A 70 12.96 -5.46 5.24
CA PHE A 70 13.09 -6.25 4.01
C PHE A 70 13.99 -7.47 4.11
N ARG A 71 15.15 -7.35 4.77
CA ARG A 71 16.11 -8.48 4.87
C ARG A 71 15.57 -9.69 5.62
N LYS A 72 14.47 -9.53 6.37
CA LYS A 72 13.84 -10.58 7.17
C LYS A 72 12.62 -11.22 6.50
N LEU A 73 12.09 -10.60 5.44
CA LEU A 73 10.88 -11.06 4.75
C LEU A 73 11.24 -11.91 3.55
N GLN A 74 10.46 -12.96 3.28
CA GLN A 74 10.57 -13.71 2.04
C GLN A 74 9.83 -12.93 0.94
N HIS A 75 10.57 -12.45 -0.05
CA HIS A 75 10.02 -11.61 -1.09
C HIS A 75 10.75 -11.81 -2.42
N ASP A 76 10.08 -11.38 -3.48
CA ASP A 76 10.63 -11.25 -4.82
C ASP A 76 11.06 -9.80 -5.03
N THR A 77 12.34 -9.57 -5.33
CA THR A 77 12.92 -8.23 -5.50
C THR A 77 12.27 -7.44 -6.63
N ALA A 78 11.70 -8.11 -7.65
CA ALA A 78 10.94 -7.42 -8.69
C ALA A 78 9.60 -6.90 -8.15
N VAL A 79 8.87 -7.74 -7.40
CA VAL A 79 7.59 -7.35 -6.78
C VAL A 79 7.80 -6.24 -5.75
N GLU A 80 8.87 -6.30 -4.97
CA GLU A 80 9.29 -5.24 -4.07
C GLU A 80 9.47 -3.90 -4.78
N LYS A 81 10.24 -3.86 -5.87
CA LYS A 81 10.48 -2.62 -6.62
C LYS A 81 9.18 -2.02 -7.13
N ILE A 82 8.26 -2.87 -7.60
CA ILE A 82 6.94 -2.43 -8.04
C ILE A 82 6.15 -1.85 -6.86
N ILE A 83 6.15 -2.51 -5.70
CA ILE A 83 5.48 -2.00 -4.47
C ILE A 83 6.04 -0.63 -4.08
N PHE A 84 7.36 -0.43 -4.15
CA PHE A 84 7.97 0.87 -3.86
C PHE A 84 7.52 1.95 -4.85
N VAL A 85 7.54 1.67 -6.15
CA VAL A 85 7.13 2.62 -7.18
C VAL A 85 5.65 2.98 -7.03
N VAL A 86 4.79 1.97 -6.85
CA VAL A 86 3.35 2.16 -6.63
C VAL A 86 3.11 2.92 -5.32
N GLY A 87 3.81 2.58 -4.25
CA GLY A 87 3.72 3.28 -2.96
C GLY A 87 4.13 4.75 -3.06
N ALA A 88 5.21 5.06 -3.78
CA ALA A 88 5.63 6.44 -4.03
C ALA A 88 4.58 7.22 -4.85
N ALA A 89 3.99 6.60 -5.87
CA ALA A 89 2.92 7.19 -6.65
C ALA A 89 1.66 7.44 -5.80
N ILE A 90 1.31 6.51 -4.90
CA ILE A 90 0.22 6.68 -3.93
C ILE A 90 0.49 7.88 -3.03
N LEU A 91 1.71 8.01 -2.47
CA LEU A 91 2.07 9.14 -1.62
C LEU A 91 1.97 10.47 -2.37
N ALA A 92 2.57 10.56 -3.56
CA ALA A 92 2.54 11.78 -4.36
C ALA A 92 1.09 12.20 -4.69
N TRP A 93 0.27 11.24 -5.13
CA TRP A 93 -1.10 11.51 -5.50
C TRP A 93 -2.02 11.81 -4.30
N ALA A 94 -1.84 11.09 -3.19
CA ALA A 94 -2.56 11.38 -1.95
C ALA A 94 -2.17 12.74 -1.36
N ALA A 95 -0.90 13.13 -1.44
CA ALA A 95 -0.42 14.44 -0.99
C ALA A 95 -1.03 15.55 -1.86
N TYR A 96 -1.03 15.38 -3.18
CA TYR A 96 -1.69 16.31 -4.09
C TYR A 96 -3.18 16.49 -3.76
N LEU A 97 -3.92 15.38 -3.60
CA LEU A 97 -5.34 15.43 -3.22
C LEU A 97 -5.56 16.03 -1.84
N PHE A 98 -4.63 15.83 -0.90
CA PHE A 98 -4.71 16.39 0.45
C PHE A 98 -4.43 17.90 0.49
N LEU A 99 -3.62 18.41 -0.43
CA LEU A 99 -3.28 19.84 -0.53
C LEU A 99 -4.24 20.62 -1.46
N ALA A 100 -4.90 19.95 -2.39
CA ALA A 100 -5.80 20.55 -3.39
C ALA A 100 -7.29 20.58 -2.95
N GLN A 101 -7.59 20.07 -1.76
CA GLN A 101 -8.91 20.12 -1.11
C GLN A 101 -9.05 21.38 -0.25
#